data_AF-A0A7K4QBV8-F1
#
_entry.id   AF-A0A7K4QBV8-F1
#
_cell.length_a   1.000
_cell.length_b   1.000
_cell.length_c   1.000
_cell.angle_alpha   90.00
_cell.angle_beta   90.00
_cell.angle_gamma   90.00
#
_symmetry.space_group_name_H-M   'P 1'
#
loop_
_entity.id
_entity.type
_entity.pdbx_description
1 polymer ?
#
loop_
_entity_poly.entity_id
_entity_poly.type
_entity_poly.pdbx_seq_one_letter_code
_entity_poly.pdbx_strand_id
1 'polypeptide(L)'
;LLSPFLAVPCRALGTCRTLDLEAARLKRIEAVRGQILSKLRLPAPPADAGPAPALPRRCWALYNSTRELLRQRARQRESQESQESQDYYAKELLRFPMESPGDGEGHWGRWGHRE
;
A
#
# COMPACT_ATOMS: atom_id res chain seq x y z
N LEU A 1 65.30 5.10 -30.86
CA LEU A 1 63.96 5.65 -31.13
C LEU A 1 62.92 4.70 -30.54
N LEU A 2 62.17 5.20 -29.55
CA LEU A 2 60.89 4.74 -28.97
C LEU A 2 60.79 3.29 -28.44
N SER A 3 60.92 3.09 -27.12
CA SER A 3 59.87 3.16 -26.06
C SER A 3 59.17 1.79 -25.85
N PRO A 4 59.42 1.09 -24.71
CA PRO A 4 58.54 -0.01 -24.31
C PRO A 4 57.21 0.63 -23.88
N PHE A 5 56.12 0.26 -24.55
CA PHE A 5 54.78 0.61 -24.09
C PHE A 5 54.62 0.07 -22.67
N LEU A 6 54.68 0.96 -21.69
CA LEU A 6 54.12 0.71 -20.37
C LEU A 6 52.66 0.32 -20.60
N ALA A 7 52.35 -0.97 -20.48
CA ALA A 7 51.00 -1.43 -20.24
C ALA A 7 50.62 -0.94 -18.84
N VAL A 8 50.19 0.31 -18.75
CA VAL A 8 49.49 0.83 -17.59
C VAL A 8 48.27 -0.07 -17.41
N PRO A 9 48.13 -0.83 -16.31
CA PRO A 9 46.87 -1.49 -16.06
C PRO A 9 45.83 -0.39 -16.00
N CYS A 10 44.91 -0.40 -16.96
CA CYS A 10 43.69 0.39 -16.87
C CYS A 10 42.96 -0.15 -15.63
N ARG A 11 43.28 0.41 -14.45
CA ARG A 11 42.39 0.33 -13.30
C ARG A 11 41.13 0.98 -13.84
N ALA A 12 40.17 0.16 -14.24
CA ALA A 12 38.81 0.60 -14.54
C ALA A 12 38.48 1.65 -13.48
N LEU A 13 38.23 2.87 -13.94
CA LEU A 13 37.88 4.02 -13.11
C LEU A 13 36.48 3.74 -12.53
N GLY A 14 36.38 2.74 -11.67
CA GLY A 14 35.20 2.37 -10.94
C GLY A 14 35.02 3.41 -9.86
N THR A 15 34.34 4.50 -10.19
CA THR A 15 33.98 5.59 -9.28
C THR A 15 32.89 5.18 -8.28
N CYS A 16 32.48 3.90 -8.27
CA CYS A 16 31.54 3.37 -7.31
C CYS A 16 32.20 3.21 -5.93
N ARG A 17 31.98 4.20 -5.07
CA ARG A 17 32.16 4.08 -3.62
C ARG A 17 31.48 2.79 -3.13
N THR A 18 32.09 2.09 -2.19
CA THR A 18 31.46 0.94 -1.52
C THR A 18 30.09 1.37 -0.98
N LEU A 19 29.03 0.73 -1.48
CA LEU A 19 27.66 1.04 -1.08
C LEU A 19 27.41 0.48 0.32
N ASP A 20 27.26 1.37 1.30
CA ASP A 20 26.84 1.00 2.64
C ASP A 20 25.32 0.70 2.64
N LEU A 21 24.99 -0.59 2.59
CA LEU A 21 23.62 -1.07 2.58
C LEU A 21 22.89 -0.75 3.89
N GLU A 22 23.58 -0.66 5.02
CA GLU A 22 22.97 -0.32 6.30
C GLU A 22 22.58 1.15 6.33
N ALA A 23 23.46 2.05 5.85
CA ALA A 23 23.12 3.46 5.70
C ALA A 23 21.95 3.66 4.72
N ALA A 24 21.90 2.91 3.61
CA ALA A 24 20.80 2.96 2.66
C ALA A 24 19.48 2.44 3.28
N ARG A 25 19.55 1.36 4.06
CA ARG A 25 18.41 0.77 4.78
C ARG A 25 17.84 1.76 5.80
N LEU A 26 18.68 2.41 6.59
CA LEU A 26 18.25 3.42 7.56
C LEU A 26 17.56 4.60 6.88
N LYS A 27 18.13 5.12 5.79
CA LYS A 27 17.48 6.17 4.98
C LYS A 27 16.13 5.72 4.44
N ARG A 28 16.02 4.45 4.03
CA ARG A 28 14.76 3.89 3.54
C ARG A 28 13.71 3.78 4.65
N ILE A 29 14.10 3.41 5.86
CA ILE A 29 13.20 3.35 7.02
C ILE A 29 12.62 4.74 7.31
N GLU A 30 13.45 5.77 7.35
CA GLU A 30 12.99 7.15 7.58
C GLU A 30 12.08 7.66 6.45
N ALA A 31 12.43 7.36 5.20
CA ALA A 31 11.59 7.71 4.06
C ALA A 31 10.22 7.02 4.12
N VAL A 32 10.17 5.73 4.45
CA VAL A 32 8.92 4.97 4.60
C VAL A 32 8.09 5.48 5.78
N ARG A 33 8.73 5.85 6.90
CA ARG A 33 8.05 6.47 8.05
C ARG A 33 7.33 7.75 7.62
N GLY A 34 8.04 8.65 6.94
CA GLY A 34 7.44 9.89 6.40
C GLY A 34 6.33 9.61 5.39
N GLN A 35 6.53 8.61 4.53
CA GLN A 35 5.52 8.22 3.54
C GLN A 35 4.21 7.73 4.19
N ILE A 36 4.30 6.89 5.23
CA ILE A 36 3.11 6.39 5.94
C ILE A 36 2.35 7.55 6.60
N LEU A 37 3.07 8.41 7.33
CA LEU A 37 2.47 9.56 8.02
C LEU A 37 1.80 10.54 7.03
N SER A 38 2.47 10.86 5.92
CA SER A 38 1.92 11.71 4.86
C SER A 38 0.69 11.12 4.20
N LYS A 39 0.68 9.80 3.93
CA LYS A 39 -0.49 9.09 3.38
C LYS A 39 -1.69 9.13 4.32
N LEU A 40 -1.45 8.99 5.63
CA LEU A 40 -2.48 9.04 6.68
C LEU A 40 -2.85 10.46 7.12
N ARG A 41 -2.16 11.49 6.61
CA ARG A 41 -2.32 12.89 7.01
C ARG A 41 -2.07 13.12 8.51
N LEU A 42 -1.10 12.39 9.06
CA LEU A 42 -0.69 12.51 10.45
C LEU A 42 0.63 13.29 10.54
N PRO A 43 0.74 14.33 11.38
CA PRO A 43 1.99 15.07 11.55
C PRO A 43 3.03 14.28 12.36
N ALA A 44 2.59 13.34 13.20
CA ALA A 44 3.41 12.48 14.04
C ALA A 44 2.67 11.16 14.31
N PRO A 45 3.36 10.11 14.77
CA PRO A 45 2.72 8.89 15.25
C PRO A 45 1.69 9.21 16.35
N PRO A 46 0.50 8.58 16.34
CA PRO A 46 -0.47 8.75 17.42
C PRO A 46 0.11 8.23 18.74
N ALA A 47 -0.36 8.79 19.86
CA ALA A 47 0.05 8.33 21.17
C ALA A 47 -0.25 6.84 21.35
N ASP A 48 0.62 6.14 22.07
CA ASP A 48 0.41 4.74 22.40
C ASP A 48 -0.86 4.60 23.25
N ALA A 49 -1.82 3.81 22.76
CA ALA A 49 -3.10 3.60 23.42
C ALA A 49 -3.01 2.54 24.56
N GLY A 50 -1.80 2.05 24.84
CA GLY A 50 -1.58 0.99 25.82
C GLY A 50 -1.99 -0.39 25.29
N PRO A 51 -2.25 -1.37 26.17
CA PRO A 51 -2.62 -2.72 25.76
C PRO A 51 -3.90 -2.72 24.91
N ALA A 52 -3.77 -3.00 23.63
CA ALA A 52 -4.90 -3.03 22.71
C ALA A 52 -5.77 -4.28 22.96
N PRO A 53 -7.10 -4.14 23.07
CA PRO A 53 -8.00 -5.29 23.13
C PRO A 53 -7.98 -6.06 21.80
N ALA A 54 -8.46 -7.30 21.83
CA ALA A 54 -8.61 -8.10 20.61
C ALA A 54 -9.50 -7.37 19.58
N LEU A 55 -9.02 -7.29 18.34
CA LEU A 55 -9.75 -6.63 17.26
C LEU A 55 -11.07 -7.36 16.95
N PRO A 56 -12.19 -6.63 16.77
CA PRO A 56 -13.47 -7.23 16.39
C PRO A 56 -13.39 -8.05 15.10
N ARG A 57 -14.17 -9.14 15.01
CA ARG A 57 -14.22 -10.02 13.82
C ARG A 57 -14.49 -9.27 12.51
N ARG A 58 -15.32 -8.22 12.55
CA ARG A 58 -15.61 -7.37 11.38
C ARG A 58 -14.35 -6.70 10.81
N CYS A 59 -13.43 -6.26 11.67
CA CYS A 59 -12.19 -5.61 11.26
C CYS A 59 -11.27 -6.63 10.57
N TRP A 60 -11.16 -7.84 11.13
CA TRP A 60 -10.45 -8.96 10.51
C TRP A 60 -11.02 -9.33 9.14
N ALA A 61 -12.34 -9.45 9.04
CA ALA A 61 -13.01 -9.78 7.79
C ALA A 61 -12.75 -8.72 6.71
N LEU A 62 -12.86 -7.42 7.06
CA LEU A 62 -12.60 -6.31 6.15
C LEU A 62 -11.13 -6.26 5.71
N TYR A 63 -10.19 -6.43 6.63
CA TYR A 63 -8.77 -6.49 6.33
C TYR A 63 -8.44 -7.63 5.37
N ASN A 64 -8.92 -8.84 5.68
CA ASN A 64 -8.65 -10.02 4.87
C ASN A 64 -9.25 -9.91 3.46
N SER A 65 -10.48 -9.40 3.33
CA SER A 65 -11.09 -9.18 2.00
C SER A 65 -10.33 -8.15 1.18
N THR A 66 -9.85 -7.07 1.82
CA THR A 66 -9.06 -6.02 1.14
C THR A 66 -7.71 -6.57 0.69
N ARG A 67 -7.03 -7.32 1.55
CA ARG A 67 -5.74 -7.94 1.23
C ARG A 67 -5.87 -8.89 0.04
N GLU A 68 -6.95 -9.66 -0.03
CA GLU A 68 -7.20 -10.57 -1.15
C GLU A 68 -7.54 -9.82 -2.44
N LEU A 69 -8.41 -8.81 -2.38
CA LEU A 69 -8.72 -7.95 -3.53
C LEU A 69 -7.48 -7.29 -4.12
N LEU A 70 -6.57 -6.77 -3.27
CA LEU A 70 -5.32 -6.17 -3.72
C LEU A 70 -4.39 -7.18 -4.41
N ARG A 71 -4.34 -8.42 -3.91
CA ARG A 71 -3.57 -9.50 -4.56
C ARG A 71 -4.13 -9.86 -5.93
N GLN A 72 -5.45 -9.95 -6.06
CA GLN A 72 -6.10 -10.23 -7.35
C GLN A 72 -5.81 -9.12 -8.37
N ARG A 73 -5.92 -7.85 -7.96
CA ARG A 73 -5.56 -6.70 -8.80
C ARG A 73 -4.09 -6.69 -9.21
N ALA A 74 -3.17 -7.06 -8.31
CA ALA A 74 -1.75 -7.14 -8.63
C ALA A 74 -1.50 -8.17 -9.76
N ARG A 75 -2.12 -9.36 -9.67
CA ARG A 75 -2.05 -10.39 -10.71
C ARG A 75 -2.64 -9.92 -12.05
N GLN A 76 -3.73 -9.17 -12.03
CA GLN A 76 -4.35 -8.62 -13.24
C GLN A 76 -3.50 -7.52 -13.89
N ARG A 77 -2.84 -6.68 -13.10
CA ARG A 77 -1.93 -5.62 -13.60
C ARG A 77 -0.69 -6.18 -14.29
N GLU A 78 -0.19 -7.34 -13.88
CA GLU A 78 0.87 -8.06 -14.62
C GLU A 78 0.41 -8.45 -16.04
N SER A 79 -0.91 -8.52 -16.29
CA SER A 79 -1.50 -8.89 -17.58
C SER A 79 -2.05 -7.70 -18.39
N GLN A 80 -2.25 -6.53 -17.77
CA GLN A 80 -2.82 -5.33 -18.40
C GLN A 80 -2.05 -4.08 -17.99
N GLU A 81 -1.43 -3.40 -18.97
CA GLU A 81 -0.70 -2.14 -18.84
C GLU A 81 -1.69 -0.96 -18.70
N SER A 82 -2.49 -0.97 -17.64
CA SER A 82 -3.40 0.13 -17.31
C SER A 82 -3.11 0.57 -15.88
N GLN A 83 -2.17 1.51 -15.75
CA GLN A 83 -1.92 2.22 -14.51
C GLN A 83 -3.06 3.21 -14.26
N GLU A 84 -4.15 2.71 -13.68
CA GLU A 84 -5.13 3.58 -13.06
C GLU A 84 -4.42 4.39 -11.95
N SER A 85 -4.43 5.72 -12.11
CA SER A 85 -3.79 6.67 -11.20
C SER A 85 -4.44 6.57 -9.82
N GLN A 86 -3.72 5.96 -8.86
CA GLN A 86 -4.17 5.89 -7.49
C GLN A 86 -3.93 7.21 -6.77
N ASP A 87 -4.92 7.66 -6.01
CA ASP A 87 -4.79 8.83 -5.14
C ASP A 87 -3.63 8.66 -4.15
N TYR A 88 -2.93 9.77 -3.88
CA TYR A 88 -1.77 9.76 -3.00
C TYR A 88 -2.12 9.38 -1.55
N TYR A 89 -3.24 9.89 -1.04
CA TYR A 89 -3.69 9.71 0.34
C TYR A 89 -4.40 8.37 0.57
N ALA A 90 -4.34 7.90 1.81
CA ALA A 90 -5.09 6.72 2.24
C ALA A 90 -6.60 6.96 2.14
N LYS A 91 -7.34 5.88 1.87
CA LYS A 91 -8.81 5.87 1.84
C LYS A 91 -9.33 5.02 2.98
N GLU A 92 -10.40 5.49 3.63
CA GLU A 92 -11.14 4.69 4.59
C GLU A 92 -11.89 3.56 3.86
N LEU A 93 -11.91 2.38 4.47
CA LEU A 93 -12.53 1.20 3.90
C LEU A 93 -13.81 0.88 4.66
N LEU A 94 -14.92 0.79 3.92
CA LEU A 94 -16.23 0.43 4.43
C LEU A 94 -16.75 -0.80 3.68
N ARG A 95 -17.49 -1.65 4.38
CA ARG A 95 -18.15 -2.82 3.78
C ARG A 95 -19.63 -2.79 4.12
N PHE A 96 -20.44 -2.80 3.09
CA PHE A 96 -21.90 -2.88 3.18
C PHE A 96 -22.33 -4.31 2.79
N PRO A 97 -23.02 -5.05 3.67
CA PRO A 97 -23.61 -6.32 3.29
C PRO A 97 -24.74 -6.08 2.28
N MET A 98 -24.86 -6.98 1.30
CA MET A 98 -26.00 -6.99 0.39
C MET A 98 -27.15 -7.76 1.05
N GLU A 99 -28.38 -7.28 0.90
CA GLU A 99 -29.57 -8.05 1.31
C GLU A 99 -29.71 -9.28 0.41
N SER A 100 -29.99 -10.44 1.00
CA SER A 100 -30.25 -11.63 0.20
C SER A 100 -31.59 -11.44 -0.52
N PRO A 101 -31.72 -11.83 -1.80
CA PRO A 101 -33.02 -11.89 -2.46
C PRO A 101 -33.89 -12.92 -1.73
N GLY A 102 -34.64 -12.45 -0.74
CA GLY A 102 -35.42 -13.27 0.21
C GLY A 102 -35.63 -12.61 1.57
N ASP A 103 -34.80 -11.64 1.96
CA ASP A 103 -34.96 -10.91 3.24
C ASP A 103 -35.84 -9.65 3.11
N GLY A 104 -36.27 -9.34 1.88
CA GLY A 104 -37.09 -8.15 1.53
C GLY A 104 -38.59 -8.35 1.65
N GLU A 105 -39.06 -9.32 2.45
CA GLU A 105 -40.49 -9.51 2.68
C GLU A 105 -41.00 -8.48 3.70
N GLY A 106 -41.62 -7.39 3.22
CA GLY A 106 -42.70 -6.75 3.98
C GLY A 106 -42.77 -5.22 4.17
N HIS A 107 -42.04 -4.35 3.45
CA HIS A 107 -42.24 -2.89 3.65
C HIS A 107 -42.41 -2.01 2.39
N TRP A 108 -42.35 -2.55 1.17
CA TRP A 108 -42.60 -1.72 -0.02
C TRP A 108 -44.09 -1.51 -0.37
N GLY A 109 -45.02 -2.06 0.42
CA GLY A 109 -46.47 -2.02 0.16
C GLY A 109 -47.25 -0.81 0.69
N ARG A 110 -46.63 0.21 1.30
CA ARG A 110 -47.35 1.35 1.93
C ARG A 110 -47.16 2.71 1.24
N TRP A 111 -46.75 2.75 -0.02
CA TRP A 111 -46.57 4.02 -0.76
C TRP A 111 -47.48 4.14 -1.99
N GLY A 112 -48.65 3.50 -1.99
CA GLY A 112 -49.51 3.41 -3.18
C GLY A 112 -51.01 3.56 -2.97
N HIS A 113 -51.49 4.14 -1.87
CA HIS A 113 -52.91 4.53 -1.77
C HIS A 113 -53.09 5.69 -0.79
N ARG A 114 -53.16 6.90 -1.35
CA ARG A 114 -53.80 8.05 -0.73
C ARG A 114 -54.45 8.83 -1.86
N GLU A 115 -55.65 8.37 -2.22
CA GLU A 115 -56.66 9.16 -2.91
C GLU A 115 -57.74 9.49 -1.88
#